data_AF-A0A9D5TBD0-F1
#
_entry.id   AF-A0A9D5TBD0-F1
#
_cell.length_a   1.000
_cell.length_b   1.000
_cell.length_c   1.000
_cell.angle_alpha   90.00
_cell.angle_beta   90.00
_cell.angle_gamma   90.00
#
_symmetry.space_group_name_H-M   'P 1'
#
loop_
_entity.id
_entity.type
_entity.pdbx_description
1 polymer ?
#
loop_
_entity_poly.entity_id
_entity_poly.type
_entity_poly.pdbx_seq_one_letter_code
_entity_poly.pdbx_strand_id
1 'polypeptide(L)' 'MKGELYLNKDCKDFDSFRPLSAFPDDTVTAMAYVPFQTDKTMFDTEIALSKGTLFTDLYKPFCRGALK' A
#
# COMPACT_ATOMS: atom_id res chain seq x y z
N MET A 1 2.01 -45.06 -13.48
CA MET A 1 1.31 -43.76 -13.50
C MET A 1 2.08 -42.86 -14.45
N LYS A 2 1.60 -42.72 -15.70
CA LYS A 2 2.22 -41.83 -16.71
C LYS A 2 1.66 -40.43 -16.48
N GLY A 3 2.52 -39.48 -16.11
CA GLY A 3 2.15 -38.07 -16.01
C GLY A 3 2.57 -37.37 -17.30
N GLU A 4 1.63 -37.16 -18.22
CA GLU A 4 1.83 -36.28 -19.36
C GLU A 4 1.57 -34.84 -18.91
N LEU A 5 2.64 -34.04 -18.89
CA LEU A 5 2.54 -32.58 -18.83
C LEU A 5 2.13 -32.09 -20.22
N TYR A 6 0.89 -31.65 -20.37
CA TYR A 6 0.43 -31.01 -21.60
C TYR A 6 1.02 -29.60 -21.68
N LEU A 7 2.12 -29.45 -22.42
CA LEU A 7 2.60 -28.16 -22.89
C LEU A 7 1.62 -27.68 -23.97
N ASN A 8 0.77 -26.71 -23.63
CA ASN A 8 -0.16 -26.11 -24.56
C ASN A 8 0.63 -25.32 -25.63
N LYS A 9 0.57 -25.79 -26.89
CA LYS A 9 1.36 -25.30 -28.03
C LYS A 9 0.63 -24.26 -28.89
N ASP A 10 -0.39 -23.62 -28.35
CA ASP A 10 -1.07 -22.53 -29.06
C ASP A 10 -0.43 -21.19 -28.67
N CYS A 11 0.65 -20.83 -29.37
CA CYS A 11 1.15 -19.45 -29.37
C CYS A 11 0.22 -18.58 -30.22
N LYS A 12 -0.87 -18.10 -29.64
CA LYS A 12 -1.69 -17.06 -30.26
C LYS A 12 -1.82 -15.87 -29.32
N ASP A 13 -1.58 -14.70 -29.91
CA ASP A 13 -1.86 -13.35 -29.42
C ASP A 13 -0.83 -12.71 -28.47
N PHE A 14 0.24 -12.20 -29.07
CA PHE A 14 1.11 -11.19 -28.49
C PHE A 14 0.47 -9.79 -28.56
N ASP A 15 -0.85 -9.66 -28.38
CA ASP A 15 -1.59 -8.40 -28.58
C ASP A 15 -2.48 -7.99 -27.41
N SER A 16 -2.11 -8.33 -26.18
CA SER A 16 -2.78 -7.69 -25.03
C SER A 16 -1.91 -7.59 -23.79
N PHE A 17 -0.81 -6.82 -23.87
CA PHE A 17 -0.34 -6.16 -22.66
C PHE A 17 -1.39 -5.12 -22.26
N ARG A 18 -2.37 -5.54 -21.46
CA ARG A 18 -3.27 -4.62 -20.75
C ARG A 18 -2.52 -4.19 -19.50
N PRO A 19 -2.00 -2.95 -19.41
CA PRO A 19 -1.51 -2.47 -18.12
C PRO A 19 -2.68 -2.59 -17.15
N LEU A 20 -2.53 -3.46 -16.14
CA LEU A 20 -3.49 -3.54 -15.06
C LEU A 20 -3.49 -2.17 -14.39
N SER A 21 -4.63 -1.49 -14.45
CA SER A 21 -4.85 -0.28 -13.67
C SER A 21 -4.59 -0.60 -12.19
N ALA A 22 -3.93 0.31 -11.47
CA ALA A 22 -3.75 0.17 -10.02
C ALA A 22 -5.09 0.16 -9.25
N PHE A 23 -6.15 0.66 -9.90
CA PHE A 23 -7.48 0.77 -9.36
C PHE A 23 -8.47 -0.13 -10.14
N PRO A 24 -9.51 -0.64 -9.47
CA PRO A 24 -10.60 -1.36 -10.15
C PRO A 24 -11.35 -0.45 -11.12
N ASP A 25 -12.00 -1.06 -12.13
CA ASP A 25 -12.77 -0.34 -13.16
C ASP A 25 -13.82 0.61 -12.56
N ASP A 26 -14.41 0.23 -11.44
CA ASP A 26 -15.36 1.04 -10.68
C ASP A 26 -14.71 1.48 -9.36
N THR A 27 -13.99 2.60 -9.41
CA THR A 27 -13.29 3.14 -8.24
C THR A 27 -14.27 3.89 -7.35
N VAL A 28 -14.58 3.31 -6.19
CA VAL A 28 -15.42 3.98 -5.20
C VAL A 28 -14.70 5.18 -4.57
N THR A 29 -15.43 6.29 -4.38
CA THR A 29 -14.94 7.43 -3.61
C THR A 29 -14.72 7.00 -2.15
N ALA A 30 -13.46 6.89 -1.74
CA ALA A 30 -13.10 6.61 -0.36
C ALA A 30 -12.83 7.92 0.41
N MET A 31 -13.32 7.99 1.65
CA MET A 31 -12.89 9.01 2.59
C MET A 31 -11.64 8.49 3.33
N ALA A 32 -10.62 9.33 3.46
CA ALA A 32 -9.47 8.97 4.30
C ALA A 32 -9.96 8.77 5.74
N TYR A 33 -9.72 7.57 6.29
CA TYR A 33 -10.01 7.31 7.69
C TYR A 33 -9.03 8.12 8.55
N VAL A 34 -9.57 9.06 9.34
CA VAL A 34 -8.81 9.78 10.34
C VAL A 34 -9.08 9.11 11.70
N PRO A 35 -8.11 8.41 12.30
CA PRO A 35 -8.30 7.79 13.61
C PRO A 35 -8.58 8.87 14.67
N PHE A 36 -9.48 8.55 15.61
CA PHE A 36 -9.73 9.41 16.75
C PHE A 36 -8.49 9.46 17.66
N GLN A 37 -7.89 10.64 17.79
CA GLN A 37 -6.68 10.84 18.60
C GLN A 37 -7.05 11.28 20.02
N THR A 38 -6.69 10.46 21.01
CA THR A 38 -6.80 10.79 22.43
C THR A 38 -5.55 11.50 22.94
N ASP A 39 -4.39 11.14 22.41
CA ASP A 39 -3.10 11.76 22.71
C ASP A 39 -2.89 13.02 21.87
N LYS A 40 -2.68 14.15 22.55
CA LYS A 40 -2.46 15.48 21.94
C LYS A 40 -1.00 15.91 22.00
N THR A 41 -0.08 15.01 22.37
CA THR A 41 1.34 15.33 22.47
C THR A 41 1.92 15.59 21.08
N MET A 42 2.38 16.82 20.87
CA MET A 42 2.90 17.29 19.59
C MET A 42 4.42 17.39 19.60
N PHE A 43 5.04 17.18 18.45
CA PHE A 43 6.40 17.65 18.21
C PHE A 43 6.44 19.17 18.12
N ASP A 44 7.61 19.75 18.36
CA ASP A 44 7.87 21.12 17.96
C ASP A 44 7.87 21.23 16.43
N THR A 45 7.58 22.44 15.93
CA THR A 45 7.31 22.71 14.51
C THR A 45 8.47 22.30 13.61
N GLU A 46 9.71 22.60 14.04
CA GLU A 46 10.94 22.25 13.30
C GLU A 46 11.14 20.74 13.19
N ILE A 47 10.74 20.00 14.24
CA ILE A 47 10.85 18.54 14.27
C ILE A 47 9.72 17.92 13.44
N ALA A 48 8.50 18.44 13.54
CA ALA A 48 7.33 17.93 12.84
C ALA A 48 7.53 17.85 11.32
N LEU A 49 8.21 18.86 10.74
CA LEU A 49 8.55 18.87 9.32
C LEU A 49 9.41 17.66 8.93
N SER A 50 10.43 17.33 9.74
CA SER A 50 11.29 16.17 9.49
C SER A 50 10.58 14.83 9.68
N LYS A 51 9.54 14.79 10.51
CA LYS A 51 8.79 13.57 10.87
C LYS A 51 7.59 13.31 9.98
N GLY A 52 7.16 14.31 9.19
CA GLY A 52 5.96 14.23 8.34
C GLY A 52 4.64 14.22 9.11
N THR A 53 4.68 14.52 10.41
CA THR A 53 3.50 14.60 11.28
C THR A 53 3.78 15.48 12.48
N LEU A 54 2.79 16.27 12.90
CA LEU A 54 2.83 17.06 14.13
C LEU A 54 2.59 16.19 15.37
N PHE A 55 1.85 15.09 15.22
CA PHE A 55 1.44 14.25 16.33
C PHE A 55 2.41 13.09 16.53
N THR A 56 2.93 12.99 17.74
CA THR A 56 3.91 11.97 18.12
C THR A 56 3.36 10.55 17.95
N ASP A 57 2.06 10.35 18.19
CA ASP A 57 1.39 9.06 18.07
C ASP A 57 1.36 8.54 16.63
N LEU A 58 1.15 9.44 15.66
CA LEU A 58 1.17 9.11 14.24
C LEU A 58 2.57 8.74 13.73
N TYR A 59 3.63 9.11 14.46
CA TYR A 59 5.01 8.77 14.11
C TYR A 59 5.42 7.36 14.56
N LYS A 60 4.71 6.76 15.53
CA LYS A 60 5.07 5.45 16.13
C LYS A 60 5.22 4.29 15.12
N PRO A 61 4.37 4.13 14.09
CA PRO A 61 4.53 3.07 13.09
C PRO A 61 5.88 3.11 12.37
N PHE A 62 6.46 4.30 12.21
CA PHE A 62 7.74 4.51 11.54
C PHE A 62 8.94 4.27 12.45
N CYS A 63 8.75 4.13 13.77
CA CYS A 63 9.82 3.90 14.73
C CYS A 63 10.23 2.42 14.88
N ARG A 64 9.33 1.47 14.58
CA ARG A 64 9.49 0.07 15.02
C ARG A 64 9.13 -1.00 13.97
N GLY A 65 9.09 -0.67 12.69
CA GLY A 65 8.74 -1.62 11.62
C GLY A 65 9.69 -2.81 11.38
N ALA A 66 10.77 -2.98 12.16
CA ALA A 66 11.82 -3.99 11.89
C ALA A 66 12.46 -4.66 13.12
N LEU A 67 11.83 -4.61 14.31
CA LEU A 67 12.30 -5.40 15.44
C LEU A 67 11.80 -6.84 15.29
N LYS A 68 12.70 -7.73 14.81
CA LYS A 68 12.57 -9.19 14.87
C LYS A 68 12.72 -9.69 16.30
#